data_AF-A0A438JVD6-F1
#
_entry.id   AF-A0A438JVD6-F1
#
_cell.length_a   1.000
_cell.length_b   1.000
_cell.length_c   1.000
_cell.angle_alpha   90.00
_cell.angle_beta   90.00
_cell.angle_gamma   90.00
#
_symmetry.space_group_name_H-M   'P 1'
#
loop_
_entity.id
_entity.type
_entity.pdbx_description
1 polymer ?
#
loop_
_entity_poly.entity_id
_entity_poly.type
_entity_poly.pdbx_seq_one_letter_code
_entity_poly.pdbx_strand_id
1 'polypeptide(L)'
;MGTVNYLDALKLQDKLISRRKTHKISDTVLSLQHPPTYTLGKRRTDHNLLVPESDLKTIGAELHYTQRGGDITFHGSCWGVGETGVWVGERKIGAIGVRISSGITSHGLAFNIDPDLNYFKHIVPCGIADKEVTSLRRETDLVLPTEEVIHEQLISCFARLFGFSDLIWKEDAPILPDNGEAE
;
A
#
# COMPACT_ATOMS: atom_id res chain seq x y z
N MET A 1 -1.11 -5.08 11.88
CA MET A 1 -0.60 -3.83 12.47
C MET A 1 -1.67 -2.72 12.57
N GLY A 2 -2.89 -2.94 12.07
CA GLY A 2 -3.92 -1.89 12.07
C GLY A 2 -3.54 -0.70 11.19
N THR A 3 -4.02 0.48 11.56
CA THR A 3 -3.77 1.73 10.83
C THR A 3 -2.46 2.37 11.27
N VAL A 4 -1.55 2.60 10.31
CA VAL A 4 -0.21 3.15 10.53
C VAL A 4 0.02 4.35 9.61
N ASN A 5 0.63 5.43 10.10
CA ASN A 5 1.00 6.55 9.22
C ASN A 5 1.95 6.08 8.10
N TYR A 6 1.81 6.65 6.91
CA TYR A 6 2.58 6.23 5.74
C TYR A 6 4.10 6.35 5.94
N LEU A 7 4.58 7.46 6.52
CA LEU A 7 6.00 7.69 6.73
C LEU A 7 6.58 6.75 7.79
N ASP A 8 5.83 6.42 8.82
CA ASP A 8 6.29 5.50 9.86
C ASP A 8 6.37 4.06 9.35
N ALA A 9 5.42 3.64 8.50
CA ALA A 9 5.51 2.38 7.79
C ALA A 9 6.70 2.35 6.82
N LEU A 10 7.00 3.47 6.14
CA LEU A 10 8.16 3.57 5.26
C LEU A 10 9.48 3.46 6.03
N LYS A 11 9.61 4.16 7.16
CA LYS A 11 10.77 4.02 8.08
C LYS A 11 10.93 2.59 8.57
N LEU A 12 9.83 1.92 8.92
CA LEU A 12 9.85 0.52 9.34
C LEU A 12 10.36 -0.39 8.21
N GLN A 13 9.89 -0.17 6.97
CA GLN A 13 10.40 -0.90 5.81
C GLN A 13 11.92 -0.72 5.66
N ASP A 14 12.45 0.50 5.75
CA ASP A 14 13.88 0.77 5.64
C ASP A 14 14.71 0.06 6.74
N LYS A 15 14.18 0.03 7.96
CA LYS A 15 14.78 -0.71 9.09
C LYS A 15 14.81 -2.22 8.83
N LEU A 16 13.69 -2.78 8.35
CA LEU A 16 13.59 -4.21 8.03
C LEU A 16 14.49 -4.59 6.86
N ILE A 17 14.54 -3.77 5.82
CA ILE A 17 15.46 -3.96 4.68
C ILE A 17 16.90 -4.03 5.17
N SER A 18 17.33 -3.09 6.04
CA SER A 18 18.69 -3.05 6.58
C SER A 18 19.01 -4.31 7.41
N ARG A 19 18.07 -4.77 8.23
CA ARG A 19 18.21 -6.03 8.99
C ARG A 19 18.23 -7.25 8.08
N ARG A 20 17.43 -7.26 7.02
CA ARG A 20 17.36 -8.37 6.06
C ARG A 20 18.63 -8.48 5.22
N LYS A 21 19.21 -7.35 4.82
CA LYS A 21 20.52 -7.25 4.13
C LYS A 21 21.65 -7.85 4.96
N THR A 22 21.58 -7.69 6.27
CA THR A 22 22.56 -8.23 7.22
C THR A 22 22.19 -9.62 7.76
N HIS A 23 21.19 -10.28 7.16
CA HIS A 23 20.69 -11.61 7.55
C HIS A 23 20.27 -11.71 9.03
N LYS A 24 19.91 -10.59 9.68
CA LYS A 24 19.45 -10.54 11.08
C LYS A 24 17.98 -10.90 11.27
N ILE A 25 17.22 -10.97 10.17
CA ILE A 25 15.80 -11.35 10.16
C ILE A 25 15.51 -12.21 8.93
N SER A 26 14.46 -13.03 9.02
CA SER A 26 13.85 -13.73 7.88
C SER A 26 13.05 -12.78 6.99
N ASP A 27 12.56 -13.31 5.87
CA ASP A 27 11.58 -12.59 5.05
C ASP A 27 10.36 -12.19 5.90
N THR A 28 9.85 -10.99 5.67
CA THR A 28 8.83 -10.35 6.51
C THR A 28 7.78 -9.72 5.61
N VAL A 29 6.52 -10.03 5.86
CA VAL A 29 5.36 -9.36 5.25
C VAL A 29 4.79 -8.38 6.27
N LEU A 30 4.58 -7.14 5.85
CA LEU A 30 3.87 -6.15 6.63
C LEU A 30 2.41 -6.09 6.16
N SER A 31 1.48 -6.19 7.10
CA SER A 31 0.05 -6.01 6.85
C SER A 31 -0.49 -4.91 7.74
N LEU A 32 -0.97 -3.86 7.08
CA LEU A 32 -1.37 -2.60 7.68
C LEU A 32 -2.35 -1.87 6.76
N GLN A 33 -3.01 -0.87 7.32
CA GLN A 33 -3.76 0.15 6.60
C GLN A 33 -3.07 1.51 6.80
N HIS A 34 -3.36 2.45 5.91
CA HIS A 34 -2.97 3.85 6.10
C HIS A 34 -4.21 4.72 6.30
N PRO A 35 -4.11 5.83 7.05
CA PRO A 35 -5.05 6.93 6.91
C PRO A 35 -5.14 7.38 5.44
N PRO A 36 -6.20 8.10 5.03
CA PRO A 36 -6.32 8.60 3.66
C PRO A 36 -5.03 9.29 3.20
N THR A 37 -4.36 8.69 2.22
CA THR A 37 -3.01 9.10 1.85
C THR A 37 -2.82 8.97 0.34
N TYR A 38 -2.39 10.04 -0.29
CA TYR A 38 -1.86 10.04 -1.64
C TYR A 38 -0.35 9.86 -1.60
N THR A 39 0.18 9.03 -2.51
CA THR A 39 1.62 9.01 -2.78
C THR A 39 1.93 9.25 -4.23
N LEU A 40 2.95 10.06 -4.48
CA LEU A 40 3.54 10.26 -5.79
C LEU A 40 4.78 9.38 -5.93
N GLY A 41 4.80 8.52 -6.94
CA GLY A 41 5.97 7.69 -7.28
C GLY A 41 7.06 8.50 -7.98
N LYS A 42 8.11 7.80 -8.43
CA LYS A 42 9.30 8.40 -9.07
C LYS A 42 9.02 9.27 -10.30
N ARG A 43 7.87 9.08 -10.97
CA ARG A 43 7.50 9.85 -12.16
C ARG A 43 7.09 11.30 -11.87
N ARG A 44 6.83 11.65 -10.60
CA ARG A 44 6.48 13.01 -10.14
C ARG A 44 5.45 13.70 -11.04
N THR A 45 4.29 13.07 -11.16
CA THR A 45 3.17 13.57 -11.97
C THR A 45 2.21 14.41 -11.11
N ASP A 46 2.68 15.56 -10.67
CA ASP A 46 1.91 16.42 -9.77
C ASP A 46 0.60 16.89 -10.43
N HIS A 47 0.60 17.04 -11.76
CA HIS A 47 -0.58 17.34 -12.58
C HIS A 47 -1.68 16.27 -12.53
N ASN A 48 -1.38 15.08 -12.01
CA ASN A 48 -2.35 14.01 -11.82
C ASN A 48 -3.11 14.11 -10.50
N LEU A 49 -2.77 15.07 -9.64
CA LEU A 49 -3.58 15.42 -8.49
C LEU A 49 -4.59 16.51 -8.92
N LEU A 50 -5.88 16.18 -8.88
CA LEU A 50 -6.97 17.06 -9.34
C LEU A 50 -7.45 18.05 -8.28
N VAL A 51 -6.97 17.90 -7.05
CA VAL A 51 -7.27 18.79 -5.92
C VAL A 51 -6.02 19.55 -5.52
N PRO A 52 -6.11 20.86 -5.22
CA PRO A 52 -4.98 21.60 -4.68
C PRO A 52 -4.42 20.92 -3.41
N GLU A 53 -3.10 20.93 -3.23
CA GLU A 53 -2.47 20.36 -2.02
C GLU A 53 -3.00 21.01 -0.73
N SER A 54 -3.42 22.29 -0.79
CA SER A 54 -4.06 23.00 0.33
C SER A 54 -5.34 22.34 0.82
N ASP A 55 -6.07 21.69 -0.08
CA ASP A 55 -7.42 21.19 0.15
C ASP A 55 -7.39 19.73 0.65
N LEU A 56 -6.24 19.06 0.53
CA LEU A 56 -6.03 17.69 1.00
C LEU A 56 -6.32 17.56 2.50
N LYS A 57 -5.87 18.54 3.30
CA LYS A 57 -6.16 18.56 4.74
C LYS A 57 -7.66 18.65 5.03
N THR A 58 -8.39 19.40 4.20
CA THR A 58 -9.85 19.57 4.35
C THR A 58 -10.60 18.27 4.07
N ILE A 59 -10.10 17.42 3.17
CA ILE A 59 -10.67 16.09 2.89
C ILE A 59 -10.06 14.98 3.76
N GLY A 60 -9.26 15.34 4.77
CA GLY A 60 -8.64 14.41 5.70
C GLY A 60 -7.54 13.53 5.10
N ALA A 61 -6.90 13.97 4.01
CA ALA A 61 -5.86 13.21 3.32
C ALA A 61 -4.47 13.86 3.39
N GLU A 62 -3.43 13.03 3.34
CA GLU A 62 -2.02 13.46 3.26
C GLU A 62 -1.43 13.20 1.86
N LEU A 63 -0.39 13.93 1.48
CA LEU A 63 0.39 13.68 0.25
C LEU A 63 1.85 13.42 0.59
N HIS A 64 2.41 12.30 0.11
CA HIS A 64 3.81 11.95 0.30
C HIS A 64 4.52 11.61 -1.01
N TYR A 65 5.75 12.09 -1.16
CA TYR A 65 6.61 11.76 -2.32
C TYR A 65 7.49 10.55 -2.01
N THR A 66 7.58 9.61 -2.93
CA THR A 66 8.12 8.28 -2.64
C THR A 66 9.03 7.76 -3.74
N GLN A 67 9.85 6.76 -3.40
CA GLN A 67 10.79 6.14 -4.34
C GLN A 67 10.23 4.87 -5.01
N ARG A 68 8.92 4.60 -4.87
CA ARG A 68 8.28 3.45 -5.51
C ARG A 68 8.18 3.66 -7.02
N GLY A 69 8.09 2.54 -7.75
CA GLY A 69 7.69 2.57 -9.15
C GLY A 69 6.24 3.02 -9.33
N GLY A 70 5.89 3.44 -10.54
CA GLY A 70 4.54 3.90 -10.87
C GLY A 70 4.32 5.39 -10.60
N ASP A 71 3.06 5.79 -10.71
CA ASP A 71 2.61 7.17 -10.82
C ASP A 71 2.07 7.74 -9.50
N ILE A 72 1.08 8.64 -9.50
CA ILE A 72 0.27 8.95 -8.32
C ILE A 72 -0.63 7.76 -7.91
N THR A 73 -0.90 7.60 -6.63
CA THR A 73 -1.86 6.64 -6.07
C THR A 73 -2.51 7.25 -4.85
N PHE A 74 -3.77 6.91 -4.59
CA PHE A 74 -4.29 6.87 -3.23
C PHE A 74 -3.95 5.51 -2.64
N HIS A 75 -3.66 5.39 -1.34
CA HIS A 75 -3.42 4.09 -0.71
C HIS A 75 -4.67 3.21 -0.83
N GLY A 76 -4.63 2.39 -1.89
CA GLY A 76 -5.71 1.59 -2.44
C GLY A 76 -5.53 1.27 -3.94
N SER A 77 -4.90 2.12 -4.78
CA SER A 77 -4.67 1.75 -6.21
C SER A 77 -3.47 2.44 -6.87
N CYS A 78 -2.30 1.78 -6.99
CA CYS A 78 -1.19 2.28 -7.80
C CYS A 78 -1.44 2.07 -9.29
N TRP A 79 -1.17 3.09 -10.08
CA TRP A 79 -1.34 3.05 -11.52
C TRP A 79 -0.02 3.37 -12.22
N GLY A 80 0.26 2.71 -13.33
CA GLY A 80 1.49 2.83 -14.10
C GLY A 80 1.30 2.23 -15.50
N VAL A 81 2.22 2.55 -16.42
CA VAL A 81 2.15 2.16 -17.85
C VAL A 81 2.22 0.65 -18.02
N GLY A 82 1.22 0.09 -18.71
CA GLY A 82 0.85 -1.32 -18.67
C GLY A 82 -0.04 -1.58 -17.47
N GLU A 83 -1.23 -2.16 -17.66
CA GLU A 83 -2.35 -2.31 -16.71
C GLU A 83 -2.02 -3.16 -15.47
N THR A 84 -0.97 -2.78 -14.74
CA THR A 84 -0.37 -3.53 -13.64
C THR A 84 -1.29 -3.42 -12.45
N GLY A 85 -1.69 -4.56 -11.91
CA GLY A 85 -2.61 -4.68 -10.78
C GLY A 85 -3.56 -5.84 -10.96
N VAL A 86 -4.58 -5.86 -10.13
CA VAL A 86 -5.63 -6.89 -10.14
C VAL A 86 -6.94 -6.23 -10.54
N TRP A 87 -7.69 -6.90 -11.40
CA TRP A 87 -8.84 -6.36 -12.11
C TRP A 87 -10.05 -7.28 -12.02
N VAL A 88 -11.24 -6.68 -11.95
CA VAL A 88 -12.55 -7.34 -12.07
C VAL A 88 -13.27 -6.70 -13.25
N GLY A 89 -13.25 -7.39 -14.40
CA GLY A 89 -13.58 -6.77 -15.68
C GLY A 89 -12.67 -5.57 -15.95
N GLU A 90 -13.26 -4.42 -16.30
CA GLU A 90 -12.54 -3.16 -16.55
C GLU A 90 -12.27 -2.33 -15.28
N ARG A 91 -12.55 -2.87 -14.08
CA ARG A 91 -12.43 -2.14 -12.82
C ARG A 91 -11.29 -2.68 -11.98
N LYS A 92 -10.43 -1.79 -11.48
CA LYS A 92 -9.26 -2.20 -10.70
C LYS A 92 -9.59 -2.38 -9.23
N ILE A 93 -9.35 -3.58 -8.70
CA ILE A 93 -9.59 -3.91 -7.28
C ILE A 93 -8.31 -3.83 -6.44
N GLY A 94 -7.15 -3.91 -7.07
CA GLY A 94 -5.89 -3.87 -6.34
C GLY A 94 -4.73 -3.50 -7.23
N ALA A 95 -3.63 -3.16 -6.60
CA ALA A 95 -2.50 -2.57 -7.29
C ALA A 95 -1.19 -3.07 -6.71
N ILE A 96 -0.18 -3.17 -7.56
CA ILE A 96 1.12 -3.76 -7.23
C ILE A 96 2.20 -2.77 -7.64
N GLY A 97 2.96 -2.29 -6.66
CA GLY A 97 4.03 -1.32 -6.84
C GLY A 97 5.18 -1.68 -5.92
N VAL A 98 6.10 -2.50 -6.43
CA VAL A 98 7.27 -2.97 -5.67
C VAL A 98 8.54 -2.24 -6.10
N ARG A 99 9.51 -2.21 -5.19
CA ARG A 99 10.91 -1.88 -5.50
C ARG A 99 11.77 -3.07 -5.13
N ILE A 100 12.69 -3.44 -6.01
CA ILE A 100 13.71 -4.46 -5.72
C ILE A 100 15.07 -3.77 -5.67
N SER A 101 15.81 -3.98 -4.58
CA SER A 101 17.17 -3.45 -4.41
C SER A 101 18.01 -4.48 -3.68
N SER A 102 19.18 -4.83 -4.23
CA SER A 102 20.08 -5.81 -3.62
C SER A 102 19.40 -7.14 -3.29
N GLY A 103 18.49 -7.60 -4.17
CA GLY A 103 17.74 -8.84 -4.00
C GLY A 103 16.62 -8.79 -2.94
N ILE A 104 16.31 -7.61 -2.38
CA ILE A 104 15.26 -7.44 -1.37
C ILE A 104 14.13 -6.60 -1.95
N THR A 105 12.90 -7.07 -1.77
CA THR A 105 11.67 -6.40 -2.19
C THR A 105 11.15 -5.47 -1.09
N SER A 106 10.67 -4.29 -1.47
CA SER A 106 9.99 -3.33 -0.60
C SER A 106 8.80 -2.66 -1.30
N HIS A 107 8.05 -1.85 -0.57
CA HIS A 107 6.68 -1.41 -0.86
C HIS A 107 5.74 -2.61 -0.84
N GLY A 108 5.06 -2.94 -1.95
CA GLY A 108 4.22 -4.11 -2.00
C GLY A 108 3.00 -3.94 -2.90
N LEU A 109 1.86 -4.33 -2.37
CA LEU A 109 0.56 -4.25 -3.02
C LEU A 109 -0.46 -3.55 -2.13
N ALA A 110 -1.51 -3.02 -2.73
CA ALA A 110 -2.68 -2.49 -2.06
C ALA A 110 -3.92 -3.20 -2.61
N PHE A 111 -4.82 -3.64 -1.74
CA PHE A 111 -6.03 -4.35 -2.11
C PHE A 111 -7.24 -3.63 -1.51
N ASN A 112 -8.19 -3.24 -2.37
CA ASN A 112 -9.37 -2.50 -1.96
C ASN A 112 -10.39 -3.46 -1.34
N ILE A 113 -10.41 -3.55 0.00
CA ILE A 113 -11.43 -4.32 0.72
C ILE A 113 -12.73 -3.52 0.76
N ASP A 114 -12.73 -2.41 1.51
CA ASP A 114 -13.87 -1.48 1.62
C ASP A 114 -13.41 0.00 1.79
N PRO A 115 -12.55 0.53 0.91
CA PRO A 115 -12.16 1.93 0.98
C PRO A 115 -13.29 2.85 0.49
N ASP A 116 -13.29 4.11 0.95
CA ASP A 116 -14.07 5.16 0.28
C ASP A 116 -13.47 5.43 -1.11
N LEU A 117 -14.17 4.96 -2.15
CA LEU A 117 -13.73 5.08 -3.53
C LEU A 117 -13.78 6.53 -4.04
N ASN A 118 -14.41 7.48 -3.33
CA ASN A 118 -14.43 8.88 -3.72
C ASN A 118 -13.04 9.51 -3.72
N TYR A 119 -12.11 9.04 -2.89
CA TYR A 119 -10.73 9.54 -2.89
C TYR A 119 -10.02 9.34 -4.24
N PHE A 120 -10.42 8.33 -5.02
CA PHE A 120 -9.86 8.13 -6.35
C PHE A 120 -10.32 9.17 -7.38
N LYS A 121 -11.45 9.85 -7.14
CA LYS A 121 -11.94 10.93 -8.03
C LYS A 121 -11.04 12.16 -8.00
N HIS A 122 -10.16 12.26 -7.01
CA HIS A 122 -9.23 13.38 -6.86
C HIS A 122 -7.89 13.15 -7.56
N ILE A 123 -7.72 12.03 -8.27
CA ILE A 123 -6.49 11.71 -9.01
C ILE A 123 -6.79 11.23 -10.43
N VAL A 124 -5.91 11.55 -11.38
CA VAL A 124 -5.91 10.98 -12.74
C VAL A 124 -4.66 10.12 -12.91
N PRO A 125 -4.74 8.81 -12.75
CA PRO A 125 -3.58 7.96 -12.97
C PRO A 125 -3.12 7.96 -14.44
N CYS A 126 -1.81 8.18 -14.67
CA CYS A 126 -1.15 8.17 -15.99
C CYS A 126 -1.84 7.38 -17.12
N GLY A 127 -2.62 8.08 -17.95
CA GLY A 127 -3.04 7.63 -19.29
C GLY A 127 -4.29 6.74 -19.36
N ILE A 128 -5.03 6.55 -18.26
CA ILE A 128 -6.20 5.66 -18.22
C ILE A 128 -7.40 6.39 -17.61
N ALA A 129 -7.83 7.48 -18.23
CA ALA A 129 -8.98 8.28 -17.76
C ALA A 129 -10.30 7.49 -17.76
N ASP A 130 -10.39 6.42 -18.56
CA ASP A 130 -11.63 5.66 -18.79
C ASP A 130 -11.77 4.40 -17.93
N LYS A 131 -10.87 4.14 -16.96
CA LYS A 131 -10.95 2.94 -16.11
C LYS A 131 -11.33 3.27 -14.68
N GLU A 132 -12.27 2.49 -14.16
CA GLU A 132 -12.76 2.65 -12.80
C GLU A 132 -11.91 1.87 -11.78
N VAL A 133 -12.01 2.30 -10.52
CA VAL A 133 -11.59 1.52 -9.36
C VAL A 133 -12.79 0.82 -8.73
N THR A 134 -12.55 -0.31 -8.08
CA THR A 134 -13.54 -1.05 -7.32
C THR A 134 -12.96 -1.58 -6.02
N SER A 135 -13.81 -2.22 -5.22
CA SER A 135 -13.47 -2.84 -3.95
C SER A 135 -14.13 -4.21 -3.81
N LEU A 136 -13.63 -5.04 -2.90
CA LEU A 136 -14.26 -6.31 -2.56
C LEU A 136 -15.72 -6.09 -2.15
N ARG A 137 -16.00 -5.04 -1.34
CA ARG A 137 -17.36 -4.64 -0.95
C ARG A 137 -18.27 -4.35 -2.13
N ARG A 138 -17.77 -3.73 -3.20
CA ARG A 138 -18.55 -3.38 -4.40
C ARG A 138 -18.75 -4.59 -5.33
N GLU A 139 -17.79 -5.50 -5.38
CA GLU A 139 -17.82 -6.66 -6.30
C GLU A 139 -18.54 -7.89 -5.72
N THR A 140 -19.03 -7.84 -4.49
CA THR A 140 -19.73 -8.96 -3.86
C THR A 140 -21.03 -8.52 -3.17
N ASP A 141 -22.06 -9.34 -3.33
CA ASP A 141 -23.33 -9.18 -2.60
C ASP A 141 -23.26 -9.80 -1.19
N LEU A 142 -22.13 -10.41 -0.83
CA LEU A 142 -21.94 -11.06 0.46
C LEU A 142 -21.71 -10.03 1.58
N VAL A 143 -22.04 -10.45 2.80
CA VAL A 143 -21.51 -9.80 4.00
C VAL A 143 -20.03 -10.13 4.07
N LEU A 144 -19.19 -9.10 4.12
CA LEU A 144 -17.75 -9.29 4.22
C LEU A 144 -17.41 -9.89 5.60
N PRO A 145 -16.48 -10.86 5.68
CA PRO A 145 -15.87 -11.26 6.94
C PRO A 145 -15.22 -10.06 7.64
N THR A 146 -14.86 -10.22 8.91
CA THR A 146 -14.08 -9.19 9.60
C THR A 146 -12.75 -8.94 8.89
N GLU A 147 -12.21 -7.74 9.05
CA GLU A 147 -10.97 -7.35 8.39
C GLU A 147 -9.81 -8.28 8.76
N GLU A 148 -9.77 -8.76 10.01
CA GLU A 148 -8.78 -9.71 10.50
C GLU A 148 -8.81 -11.02 9.69
N VAL A 149 -10.00 -11.55 9.42
CA VAL A 149 -10.17 -12.78 8.63
C VAL A 149 -9.70 -12.58 7.20
N ILE A 150 -10.04 -11.44 6.59
CA ILE A 150 -9.62 -11.11 5.22
C ILE A 150 -8.09 -10.97 5.17
N HIS A 151 -7.49 -10.29 6.14
CA HIS A 151 -6.04 -10.14 6.25
C HIS A 151 -5.32 -11.47 6.44
N GLU A 152 -5.83 -12.33 7.33
CA GLU A 152 -5.28 -13.66 7.56
C GLU A 152 -5.31 -14.51 6.28
N GLN A 153 -6.43 -14.49 5.55
CA GLN A 153 -6.57 -15.21 4.29
C GLN A 153 -5.62 -14.69 3.20
N LEU A 154 -5.47 -13.37 3.08
CA LEU A 154 -4.56 -12.76 2.11
C LEU A 154 -3.11 -13.18 2.36
N ILE A 155 -2.65 -13.08 3.61
CA ILE A 155 -1.28 -13.44 4.00
C ILE A 155 -1.05 -14.94 3.85
N SER A 156 -2.01 -15.77 4.26
CA SER A 156 -1.93 -17.22 4.11
C SER A 156 -1.87 -17.64 2.64
N CYS A 157 -2.67 -16.98 1.78
CA CYS A 157 -2.63 -17.19 0.34
C CYS A 157 -1.28 -16.77 -0.25
N PHE A 158 -0.77 -15.61 0.15
CA PHE A 158 0.54 -15.11 -0.26
C PHE A 158 1.65 -16.09 0.13
N ALA A 159 1.72 -16.50 1.40
CA ALA A 159 2.71 -17.44 1.89
C ALA A 159 2.72 -18.75 1.09
N ARG A 160 1.55 -19.34 0.88
CA ARG A 160 1.37 -20.57 0.10
C ARG A 160 1.83 -20.40 -1.35
N LEU A 161 1.48 -19.30 -2.01
CA LEU A 161 1.89 -19.04 -3.40
C LEU A 161 3.40 -18.86 -3.56
N PHE A 162 4.07 -18.32 -2.54
CA PHE A 162 5.51 -18.14 -2.52
C PHE A 162 6.27 -19.32 -1.91
N GLY A 163 5.58 -20.43 -1.59
CA GLY A 163 6.20 -21.66 -1.08
C GLY A 163 6.62 -21.60 0.40
N PHE A 164 6.10 -20.65 1.18
CA PHE A 164 6.30 -20.61 2.63
C PHE A 164 5.28 -21.52 3.32
N SER A 165 5.78 -22.46 4.11
CA SER A 165 4.98 -23.39 4.93
C SER A 165 4.70 -22.87 6.34
N ASP A 166 5.63 -22.07 6.88
CA ASP A 166 5.62 -21.68 8.29
C ASP A 166 5.44 -20.16 8.43
N LEU A 167 4.30 -19.77 9.00
CA LEU A 167 3.97 -18.37 9.29
C LEU A 167 4.15 -18.09 10.77
N ILE A 168 4.95 -17.07 11.09
CA ILE A 168 5.11 -16.55 12.44
C ILE A 168 4.43 -15.19 12.50
N TRP A 169 3.27 -15.15 13.14
CA TRP A 169 2.52 -13.93 13.39
C TRP A 169 3.17 -13.14 14.53
N LYS A 170 3.33 -11.83 14.34
CA LYS A 170 3.87 -10.91 15.34
C LYS A 170 2.92 -9.73 15.46
N GLU A 171 2.32 -9.56 16.64
CA GLU A 171 1.29 -8.53 16.82
C GLU A 171 1.89 -7.13 17.01
N ASP A 172 3.15 -7.01 17.42
CA ASP A 172 3.81 -5.71 17.63
C ASP A 172 5.26 -5.72 17.11
N ALA A 173 5.49 -5.10 15.95
CA ALA A 173 6.80 -4.51 15.70
C ALA A 173 6.75 -3.12 16.34
N PRO A 174 7.60 -2.78 17.34
CA PRO A 174 7.62 -1.44 17.90
C PRO A 174 7.90 -0.45 16.77
N ILE A 175 6.86 0.28 16.38
CA ILE A 175 6.93 1.48 15.55
C ILE A 175 7.46 2.54 16.54
N LEU A 176 8.80 2.62 16.66
CA LEU A 176 9.57 3.27 17.73
C LEU A 176 8.93 4.55 18.32
N PRO A 177 9.07 4.83 19.63
CA PRO A 177 9.34 6.19 20.09
C PRO A 177 10.81 6.53 19.82
N ASP A 178 11.06 7.65 19.16
CA ASP A 178 12.39 8.25 18.99
C ASP A 178 12.62 9.19 20.18
N ASN A 179 13.13 8.67 21.30
CA ASN A 179 13.74 9.52 22.32
C ASN A 179 15.25 9.38 22.12
N GLY A 180 15.84 10.41 21.51
CA GLY A 180 17.27 10.44 21.22
C GLY A 180 18.11 10.17 22.46
N GLU A 181 18.96 9.15 22.37
CA GLU A 181 20.12 9.04 23.23
C GLU A 181 21.29 9.69 22.50
N ALA A 182 21.60 10.91 22.95
CA ALA A 182 22.93 11.49 22.82
C ALA A 182 23.84 10.83 23.86
N GLU A 183 24.97 10.32 23.41
CA GLU A 183 26.24 10.42 24.13
C GLU A 183 27.18 11.32 23.34
#